data_AF-A0A1D7U061-F1
#
_entry.id   AF-A0A1D7U061-F1
#
_cell.length_a   1.000
_cell.length_b   1.000
_cell.length_c   1.000
_cell.angle_alpha   90.00
_cell.angle_beta   90.00
_cell.angle_gamma   90.00
#
_symmetry.space_group_name_H-M   'P 1'
#
loop_
_entity.id
_entity.type
_entity.pdbx_description
1 polymer ?
#
loop_
_entity_poly.entity_id
_entity_poly.type
_entity_poly.pdbx_seq_one_letter_code
_entity_poly.pdbx_strand_id
1 'polypeptide(L)'
;MTRLPQVQTMMLVFLCCAPDAMAQPDFDGPAVVASDVSRCTPGRTAQAPLSEPETIACRRLWQDAVEISRQRALLAQMRAERERAQMLEAARLLAARNAVAKQPPATIETFLSDGQLAYGDVVVIEGGPRVFVGRPGESPDIRDFVPLASPRSPHRRRAAQYEGALPQRRSLQPGDTPWKPPSLQERQP
;
A
#
# COMPACT_ATOMS: atom_id res chain seq x y z
N MET A 1 57.78 -25.64 -3.93
CA MET A 1 58.30 -24.52 -4.75
C MET A 1 57.21 -24.18 -5.75
N THR A 2 56.31 -23.24 -5.49
CA THR A 2 56.38 -21.75 -5.61
C THR A 2 55.49 -21.25 -6.78
N ARG A 3 54.49 -20.42 -6.39
CA ARG A 3 53.79 -19.32 -7.11
C ARG A 3 52.41 -19.56 -7.80
N LEU A 4 51.39 -19.03 -7.10
CA LEU A 4 50.10 -18.41 -7.49
C LEU A 4 50.25 -17.26 -8.53
N PRO A 5 49.19 -16.52 -8.91
CA PRO A 5 47.86 -16.87 -9.44
C PRO A 5 47.46 -15.96 -10.65
N GLN A 6 46.16 -15.90 -10.98
CA GLN A 6 45.44 -14.75 -11.57
C GLN A 6 45.35 -14.65 -13.10
N VAL A 7 44.18 -15.04 -13.64
CA VAL A 7 43.32 -14.12 -14.41
C VAL A 7 41.86 -14.49 -14.11
N GLN A 8 41.19 -13.68 -13.29
CA GLN A 8 39.73 -13.65 -13.23
C GLN A 8 39.24 -13.01 -14.52
N THR A 9 38.64 -13.78 -15.41
CA THR A 9 37.83 -13.24 -16.50
C THR A 9 36.41 -13.09 -15.96
N MET A 10 36.06 -11.88 -15.53
CA MET A 10 34.66 -11.52 -15.30
C MET A 10 33.91 -11.59 -16.63
N MET A 11 33.14 -12.65 -16.85
CA MET A 11 32.09 -12.63 -17.86
C MET A 11 30.93 -11.78 -17.35
N LEU A 12 30.88 -10.53 -17.82
CA LEU A 12 29.70 -9.68 -17.80
C LEU A 12 28.65 -10.31 -18.73
N VAL A 13 27.75 -11.13 -18.16
CA VAL A 13 26.52 -11.53 -18.84
C VAL A 13 25.56 -10.35 -18.73
N PHE A 14 25.52 -9.51 -19.77
CA PHE A 14 24.45 -8.52 -19.94
C PHE A 14 23.14 -9.25 -20.25
N LEU A 15 22.37 -9.56 -19.20
CA LEU A 15 20.94 -9.86 -19.31
C LEU A 15 20.18 -8.58 -19.66
N CYS A 16 19.91 -8.37 -20.94
CA CYS A 16 18.82 -7.49 -21.41
C CYS A 16 18.10 -8.13 -22.60
N CYS A 17 17.52 -9.32 -22.38
CA CYS A 17 16.44 -9.83 -23.21
C CYS A 17 15.16 -9.83 -22.37
N ALA A 18 14.46 -8.71 -22.34
CA ALA A 18 13.03 -8.70 -22.13
C ALA A 18 12.39 -8.66 -23.54
N PRO A 19 11.64 -9.68 -23.97
CA PRO A 19 10.82 -9.58 -25.16
C PRO A 19 9.58 -8.77 -24.78
N ASP A 20 9.69 -7.44 -24.79
CA ASP A 20 8.50 -6.62 -24.68
C ASP A 20 7.72 -6.68 -26.00
N ALA A 21 6.53 -7.26 -25.85
CA ALA A 21 5.46 -7.35 -26.82
C ALA A 21 5.40 -6.12 -27.73
N MET A 22 5.47 -6.38 -29.04
CA MET A 22 5.12 -5.43 -30.07
C MET A 22 3.63 -5.09 -29.97
N ALA A 23 3.29 -4.11 -29.16
CA ALA A 23 2.08 -3.33 -29.34
C ALA A 23 2.38 -2.25 -30.38
N GLN A 24 2.10 -2.55 -31.65
CA GLN A 24 2.10 -1.58 -32.74
C GLN A 24 0.93 -0.61 -32.53
N PRO A 25 1.15 0.71 -32.37
CA PRO A 25 0.11 1.66 -32.71
C PRO A 25 0.12 1.83 -34.24
N ASP A 26 -1.02 1.56 -34.88
CA ASP A 26 -1.29 1.92 -36.27
C ASP A 26 -1.14 3.44 -36.42
N PHE A 27 0.03 3.86 -36.90
CA PHE A 27 0.26 5.22 -37.38
C PHE A 27 0.24 5.17 -38.90
N ASP A 28 -0.93 5.46 -39.48
CA ASP A 28 -1.09 5.89 -40.87
C ASP A 28 -0.50 7.31 -41.02
N GLY A 29 0.82 7.40 -40.98
CA GLY A 29 1.59 8.58 -41.37
C GLY A 29 2.02 8.46 -42.84
N PRO A 30 2.14 9.57 -43.57
CA PRO A 30 2.49 9.53 -44.98
C PRO A 30 3.86 8.86 -45.15
N ALA A 31 3.93 7.89 -46.07
CA ALA A 31 5.13 7.18 -46.48
C ALA A 31 6.15 8.13 -47.12
N VAL A 32 6.85 8.91 -46.29
CA VAL A 32 7.91 9.82 -46.71
C VAL A 32 9.18 9.35 -46.00
N VAL A 33 10.10 8.81 -46.79
CA VAL A 33 11.50 8.44 -46.44
C VAL A 33 11.73 7.17 -45.59
N ALA A 34 10.99 6.09 -45.83
CA ALA A 34 11.36 4.79 -45.24
C ALA A 34 12.69 4.21 -45.79
N SER A 35 13.18 4.70 -46.93
CA SER A 35 14.38 4.17 -47.60
C SER A 35 15.71 4.56 -46.95
N ASP A 36 15.84 5.73 -46.32
CA ASP A 36 17.16 6.21 -45.83
C ASP A 36 17.44 5.87 -44.35
N VAL A 37 16.41 5.75 -43.51
CA VAL A 37 16.60 5.45 -42.08
C VAL A 37 17.13 4.02 -41.87
N SER A 38 16.75 3.09 -42.76
CA SER A 38 17.16 1.68 -42.71
C SER A 38 18.64 1.44 -43.03
N ARG A 39 19.35 2.44 -43.54
CA ARG A 39 20.81 2.42 -43.78
C ARG A 39 21.62 2.86 -42.55
N CYS A 40 20.98 3.54 -41.60
CA CYS A 40 21.63 4.07 -40.40
C CYS A 40 21.57 3.13 -39.19
N THR A 41 21.00 1.92 -39.33
CA THR A 41 20.83 0.96 -38.23
C THR A 41 22.08 0.09 -38.03
N PRO A 42 22.64 0.04 -36.81
CA PRO A 42 23.80 -0.80 -36.52
C PRO A 42 23.38 -2.28 -36.59
N GLY A 43 24.03 -3.06 -37.47
CA GLY A 43 23.76 -4.49 -37.64
C GLY A 43 23.48 -4.92 -39.08
N ARG A 44 23.28 -3.98 -40.02
CA ARG A 44 23.11 -4.28 -41.44
C ARG A 44 24.46 -4.25 -42.18
N THR A 45 25.37 -5.12 -41.78
CA THR A 45 26.70 -5.28 -42.40
C THR A 45 26.60 -6.05 -43.73
N ALA A 46 26.27 -5.37 -44.83
CA ALA A 46 26.49 -5.89 -46.20
C ALA A 46 26.28 -4.85 -47.33
N GLN A 47 26.28 -3.55 -47.06
CA GLN A 47 26.09 -2.54 -48.11
C GLN A 47 27.25 -1.55 -48.13
N ALA A 48 27.57 -1.11 -49.34
CA ALA A 48 28.68 -0.24 -49.71
C ALA A 48 28.96 0.90 -48.70
N PRO A 49 30.22 1.41 -48.62
CA PRO A 49 30.54 2.53 -47.75
C PRO A 49 29.56 3.68 -47.99
N LEU A 50 28.97 4.18 -46.90
CA LEU A 50 28.06 5.32 -46.92
C LEU A 50 28.78 6.53 -47.55
N SER A 51 28.08 7.25 -48.40
CA SER A 51 28.57 8.52 -48.92
C SER A 51 28.61 9.59 -47.81
N GLU A 52 29.41 10.64 -48.01
CA GLU A 52 29.52 11.76 -47.06
C GLU A 52 28.15 12.37 -46.67
N PRO A 53 27.22 12.68 -47.60
CA PRO A 53 25.91 13.21 -47.22
C PRO A 53 25.05 12.20 -46.43
N GLU A 54 25.14 10.91 -46.74
CA GLU A 54 24.43 9.86 -45.99
C GLU A 54 24.96 9.73 -44.56
N THR A 55 26.28 9.86 -44.38
CA THR A 55 26.90 9.84 -43.05
C THR A 55 26.43 11.02 -42.19
N ILE A 56 26.31 12.22 -42.78
CA ILE A 56 25.77 13.41 -42.10
C ILE A 56 24.31 13.20 -41.73
N ALA A 57 23.50 12.65 -42.64
CA ALA A 57 22.08 12.37 -42.39
C ALA A 57 21.89 11.34 -41.26
N CYS A 58 22.63 10.22 -41.29
CA CYS A 58 22.59 9.22 -40.22
C CYS A 58 23.03 9.79 -38.86
N ARG A 59 24.03 10.67 -38.84
CA ARG A 59 24.48 11.32 -37.60
C ARG A 59 23.38 12.17 -36.98
N ARG A 60 22.65 12.95 -37.80
CA ARG A 60 21.52 13.78 -37.33
C ARG A 60 20.40 12.91 -36.76
N LEU A 61 19.99 11.87 -37.48
CA LEU A 61 18.97 10.93 -37.00
C LEU A 61 19.35 10.28 -35.67
N TRP A 62 20.63 9.94 -35.49
CA TRP A 62 21.11 9.40 -34.22
C TRP A 62 21.09 10.45 -33.09
N GLN A 63 21.48 11.69 -33.38
CA GLN A 63 21.41 12.80 -32.41
C GLN A 63 19.97 13.04 -31.96
N ASP A 64 19.02 13.11 -32.90
CA ASP A 64 17.61 13.27 -32.61
C ASP A 64 17.07 12.11 -31.76
N ALA A 65 17.44 10.87 -32.10
CA ALA A 65 17.04 9.69 -31.34
C ALA A 65 17.57 9.71 -29.89
N VAL A 66 18.82 10.16 -29.69
CA VAL A 66 19.42 10.32 -28.36
C VAL A 66 18.69 11.40 -27.56
N GLU A 67 18.35 12.53 -28.18
CA GLU A 67 17.60 13.61 -27.52
C GLU A 67 16.20 13.16 -27.10
N ILE A 68 15.46 12.49 -27.99
CA ILE A 68 14.14 11.93 -27.68
C ILE A 68 14.24 10.92 -26.52
N SER A 69 15.25 10.05 -26.53
CA SER A 69 15.46 9.07 -25.47
C SER A 69 15.75 9.75 -24.12
N ARG A 70 16.58 10.81 -24.11
CA ARG A 70 16.84 11.62 -22.91
C ARG A 70 15.57 12.29 -22.38
N GLN A 71 14.76 12.88 -23.25
CA GLN A 71 13.50 13.51 -22.86
C GLN A 71 12.54 12.50 -22.24
N ARG A 72 12.41 11.30 -22.84
CA ARG A 72 11.58 10.22 -22.29
C ARG A 72 12.09 9.75 -20.93
N ALA A 73 13.40 9.61 -20.76
CA ALA A 73 14.01 9.23 -19.50
C ALA A 73 13.71 10.26 -18.39
N LEU A 74 13.83 11.55 -18.68
CA LEU A 74 13.51 12.63 -17.74
C LEU A 74 12.03 12.61 -17.33
N LEU A 75 11.12 12.43 -18.29
CA LEU A 75 9.69 12.33 -18.00
C LEU A 75 9.36 11.09 -17.16
N ALA A 76 9.99 9.96 -17.44
CA ALA A 76 9.83 8.74 -16.65
C ALA A 76 10.34 8.92 -15.22
N GLN A 77 11.49 9.58 -15.03
CA GLN A 77 12.02 9.90 -13.70
C GLN A 77 11.06 10.79 -12.91
N MET A 78 10.56 11.88 -13.50
CA MET A 78 9.61 12.76 -12.82
C MET A 78 8.30 12.05 -12.44
N ARG A 79 7.82 11.11 -13.27
CA ARG A 79 6.65 10.29 -12.94
C ARG A 79 6.93 9.37 -11.75
N ALA A 80 8.06 8.67 -11.77
CA ALA A 80 8.46 7.78 -10.69
C ALA A 80 8.64 8.53 -9.35
N GLU A 81 9.17 9.76 -9.38
CA GLU A 81 9.26 10.60 -8.19
C GLU A 81 7.90 11.00 -7.64
N ARG A 82 6.95 11.39 -8.51
CA ARG A 82 5.58 11.71 -8.10
C ARG A 82 4.86 10.49 -7.51
N GLU A 83 4.98 9.32 -8.15
CA GLU A 83 4.40 8.08 -7.65
C GLU A 83 4.99 7.70 -6.28
N ARG A 84 6.31 7.85 -6.10
CA ARG A 84 6.95 7.64 -4.79
C ARG A 84 6.41 8.61 -3.73
N ALA A 85 6.27 9.88 -4.06
CA ALA A 85 5.71 10.87 -3.13
C ALA A 85 4.27 10.51 -2.73
N GLN A 86 3.44 10.12 -3.71
CA GLN A 86 2.07 9.68 -3.45
C GLN A 86 2.01 8.42 -2.59
N MET A 87 2.87 7.43 -2.85
CA MET A 87 2.94 6.22 -2.02
C MET A 87 3.36 6.53 -0.58
N LEU A 88 4.33 7.43 -0.37
CA LEU A 88 4.76 7.85 0.96
C LEU A 88 3.65 8.59 1.70
N GLU A 89 2.91 9.47 1.03
CA GLU A 89 1.77 10.18 1.61
C GLU A 89 0.63 9.22 1.98
N ALA A 90 0.28 8.30 1.08
CA ALA A 90 -0.71 7.26 1.35
C ALA A 90 -0.30 6.36 2.53
N ALA A 91 0.98 5.96 2.60
CA ALA A 91 1.52 5.20 3.71
C ALA A 91 1.45 5.98 5.03
N ARG A 92 1.73 7.29 5.01
CA ARG A 92 1.61 8.17 6.19
C ARG A 92 0.17 8.27 6.68
N LEU A 93 -0.80 8.42 5.78
CA LEU A 93 -2.23 8.47 6.13
C LEU A 93 -2.71 7.14 6.72
N LEU A 94 -2.31 6.02 6.11
CA LEU A 94 -2.61 4.68 6.65
C LEU A 94 -1.97 4.47 8.03
N ALA A 95 -0.72 4.89 8.21
CA ALA A 95 -0.03 4.81 9.50
C ALA A 95 -0.72 5.67 10.57
N ALA A 96 -1.16 6.89 10.23
CA ALA A 96 -1.90 7.76 11.14
C ALA A 96 -3.25 7.13 11.56
N ARG A 97 -4.00 6.59 10.60
CA ARG A 97 -5.25 5.87 10.89
C ARG A 97 -5.01 4.65 11.79
N ASN A 98 -3.96 3.90 11.53
CA ASN A 98 -3.59 2.73 12.34
C ASN A 98 -3.08 3.12 13.73
N ALA A 99 -2.43 4.28 13.88
CA ALA A 99 -2.00 4.80 15.17
C ALA A 99 -3.20 5.17 16.07
N VAL A 100 -4.25 5.77 15.50
CA VAL A 100 -5.51 6.00 16.22
C VAL A 100 -6.14 4.69 16.67
N ALA A 101 -6.11 3.65 15.83
CA ALA A 101 -6.62 2.33 16.17
C ALA A 101 -5.79 1.56 17.22
N LYS A 102 -4.58 2.03 17.56
CA LYS A 102 -3.69 1.42 18.56
C LYS A 102 -3.90 1.94 19.98
N GLN A 103 -4.74 2.95 20.20
CA GLN A 103 -5.10 3.30 21.56
C GLN A 103 -5.82 2.10 22.19
N PRO A 104 -5.35 1.59 23.34
CA PRO A 104 -6.03 0.50 24.01
C PRO A 104 -7.48 0.93 24.27
N PRO A 105 -8.46 0.01 24.13
CA PRO A 105 -9.85 0.34 24.42
C PRO A 105 -9.94 0.90 25.84
N ALA A 106 -10.69 1.98 26.01
CA ALA A 106 -10.91 2.55 27.34
C ALA A 106 -11.52 1.47 28.24
N THR A 107 -10.92 1.26 29.41
CA THR A 107 -11.39 0.28 30.40
C THR A 107 -11.87 1.01 31.65
N ILE A 108 -12.51 0.31 32.59
CA ILE A 108 -12.99 0.96 33.81
C ILE A 108 -11.82 1.50 34.63
N GLU A 109 -10.70 0.79 34.63
CA GLU A 109 -9.48 1.14 35.35
C GLU A 109 -8.86 2.45 34.85
N THR A 110 -8.97 2.75 33.55
CA THR A 110 -8.48 4.03 33.01
C THR A 110 -9.27 5.21 33.58
N PHE A 111 -10.59 5.08 33.68
CA PHE A 111 -11.44 6.14 34.24
C PHE A 111 -11.28 6.30 35.76
N LEU A 112 -11.04 5.20 36.48
CA LEU A 112 -10.73 5.25 37.92
C LEU A 112 -9.41 5.99 38.19
N SER A 113 -8.43 5.85 37.30
CA SER A 113 -7.10 6.47 37.44
C SER A 113 -7.12 7.98 37.18
N ASP A 114 -8.02 8.46 36.31
CA ASP A 114 -8.12 9.88 35.94
C ASP A 114 -8.78 10.76 37.02
N GLY A 115 -9.52 10.15 37.95
CA GLY A 115 -10.07 10.85 39.13
C GLY A 115 -11.17 11.89 38.84
N GLN A 116 -11.67 11.98 37.60
CA GLN A 116 -12.68 12.97 37.18
C GLN A 116 -14.12 12.42 37.15
N LEU A 117 -14.42 11.35 37.88
CA LEU A 117 -15.73 10.70 37.83
C LEU A 117 -16.72 11.30 38.83
N ALA A 118 -17.89 11.70 38.33
CA ALA A 118 -19.03 12.14 39.11
C ALA A 118 -20.22 11.18 39.00
N TYR A 119 -21.08 11.18 40.02
CA TYR A 119 -22.28 10.35 40.04
C TYR A 119 -23.17 10.64 38.81
N GLY A 120 -23.49 9.57 38.07
CA GLY A 120 -24.30 9.64 36.85
C GLY A 120 -23.50 9.82 35.56
N ASP A 121 -22.17 9.92 35.64
CA ASP A 121 -21.32 9.97 34.45
C ASP A 121 -21.43 8.67 33.64
N VAL A 122 -21.43 8.83 32.32
CA VAL A 122 -21.49 7.71 31.37
C VAL A 122 -20.14 7.55 30.71
N VAL A 123 -19.51 6.40 30.92
CA VAL A 123 -18.27 6.03 30.27
C VAL A 123 -18.55 4.96 29.21
N VAL A 124 -17.84 5.03 28.08
CA VAL A 124 -17.95 4.06 27.00
C VAL A 124 -16.71 3.17 27.04
N ILE A 125 -16.91 1.89 27.35
CA ILE A 125 -15.86 0.86 27.35
C ILE A 125 -16.15 -0.18 26.26
N GLU A 126 -15.20 -1.10 26.02
CA GLU A 126 -15.37 -2.18 25.02
C GLU A 126 -16.63 -3.02 25.23
N GLY A 127 -17.07 -3.18 26.48
CA GLY A 127 -18.30 -3.88 26.86
C GLY A 127 -19.59 -3.05 26.76
N GLY A 128 -19.51 -1.79 26.30
CA GLY A 128 -20.63 -0.88 26.18
C GLY A 128 -20.64 0.30 27.15
N PRO A 129 -21.69 1.15 27.13
CA PRO A 129 -21.79 2.26 28.05
C PRO A 129 -22.07 1.73 29.46
N ARG A 130 -21.28 2.23 30.42
CA ARG A 130 -21.45 2.03 31.85
C ARG A 130 -21.72 3.37 32.50
N VAL A 131 -22.53 3.36 33.55
CA VAL A 131 -22.85 4.55 34.34
C VAL A 131 -22.17 4.41 35.69
N PHE A 132 -21.41 5.42 36.08
CA PHE A 132 -20.82 5.50 37.41
C PHE A 132 -21.89 5.90 38.43
N VAL A 133 -22.08 5.09 39.47
CA VAL A 133 -23.05 5.30 40.54
C VAL A 133 -22.41 5.30 41.93
N GLY A 134 -21.11 5.58 41.98
CA GLY A 134 -20.35 5.71 43.23
C GLY A 134 -20.76 6.96 43.99
N ARG A 135 -20.56 6.93 45.30
CA ARG A 135 -20.99 8.02 46.19
C ARG A 135 -19.89 9.07 46.32
N PRO A 136 -20.26 10.37 46.36
CA PRO A 136 -19.29 11.42 46.63
C PRO A 136 -18.66 11.22 48.02
N GLY A 137 -17.33 11.22 48.08
CA GLY A 137 -16.55 11.02 49.31
C GLY A 137 -16.18 9.57 49.63
N GLU A 138 -16.69 8.59 48.87
CA GLU A 138 -16.21 7.20 48.93
C GLU A 138 -15.15 6.97 47.83
N SER A 139 -14.19 6.08 48.07
CA SER A 139 -13.20 5.71 47.05
C SER A 139 -13.89 4.97 45.90
N PRO A 140 -13.82 5.48 44.66
CA PRO A 140 -14.52 4.88 43.53
C PRO A 140 -14.00 3.47 43.23
N ASP A 141 -14.90 2.51 43.06
CA ASP A 141 -14.57 1.11 42.75
C ASP A 141 -15.18 0.68 41.40
N ILE A 142 -14.64 -0.38 40.82
CA ILE A 142 -15.14 -1.01 39.58
C ILE A 142 -16.61 -1.41 39.73
N ARG A 143 -17.03 -1.80 40.95
CA ARG A 143 -18.41 -2.20 41.28
C ARG A 143 -19.42 -1.07 41.18
N ASP A 144 -18.96 0.17 41.14
CA ASP A 144 -19.80 1.35 40.99
C ASP A 144 -20.14 1.64 39.53
N PHE A 145 -19.63 0.86 38.59
CA PHE A 145 -19.97 0.96 37.18
C PHE A 145 -21.08 -0.03 36.82
N VAL A 146 -22.27 0.49 36.57
CA VAL A 146 -23.44 -0.32 36.25
C VAL A 146 -23.83 -0.20 34.77
N PRO A 147 -24.46 -1.22 34.17
CA PRO A 147 -25.06 -1.07 32.84
C PRO A 147 -26.10 0.06 32.83
N LEU A 148 -26.25 0.74 31.69
CA LEU A 148 -27.23 1.81 31.50
C LEU A 148 -28.67 1.38 31.88
N ALA A 149 -29.04 0.13 31.60
CA ALA A 149 -30.34 -0.47 31.91
C ALA A 149 -30.53 -0.88 33.39
N SER A 150 -29.48 -0.80 34.22
CA SER A 150 -29.52 -1.19 35.63
C SER A 150 -30.55 -0.38 36.43
N PRO A 151 -31.25 -0.97 37.41
CA PRO A 151 -32.12 -0.22 38.33
C PRO A 151 -31.39 0.90 39.09
N ARG A 152 -30.08 0.77 39.30
CA ARG A 152 -29.24 1.77 39.99
C ARG A 152 -28.86 2.95 39.09
N SER A 153 -29.05 2.82 37.78
CA SER A 153 -28.67 3.85 36.81
C SER A 153 -29.68 5.01 36.81
N PRO A 154 -29.25 6.27 36.99
CA PRO A 154 -30.13 7.43 36.82
C PRO A 154 -30.67 7.57 35.39
N HIS A 155 -29.98 6.98 34.40
CA HIS A 155 -30.31 7.08 32.98
C HIS A 155 -31.14 5.91 32.46
N ARG A 156 -31.63 5.01 33.34
CA ARG A 156 -32.36 3.79 32.95
C ARG A 156 -33.49 4.04 31.96
N ARG A 157 -34.24 5.14 32.11
CA ARG A 157 -35.36 5.47 31.21
C ARG A 157 -34.93 5.74 29.76
N ARG A 158 -33.67 6.11 29.54
CA ARG A 158 -33.08 6.36 28.22
C ARG A 158 -32.37 5.13 27.66
N ALA A 159 -32.29 4.03 28.41
CA ALA A 159 -31.53 2.85 28.01
C ALA A 159 -32.01 2.23 26.69
N ALA A 160 -33.31 2.25 26.42
CA ALA A 160 -33.90 1.74 25.18
C ALA A 160 -33.38 2.48 23.92
N GLN A 161 -32.92 3.72 24.04
CA GLN A 161 -32.37 4.48 22.90
C GLN A 161 -30.98 4.00 22.47
N TYR A 162 -30.30 3.23 23.31
CA TYR A 162 -28.96 2.69 23.08
C TYR A 162 -28.96 1.18 22.84
N GLU A 163 -30.15 0.57 22.79
CA GLU A 163 -30.34 -0.84 22.49
C GLU A 163 -29.96 -1.09 21.02
N GLY A 164 -28.87 -1.83 20.79
CA GLY A 164 -28.29 -2.05 19.45
C GLY A 164 -27.13 -1.11 19.05
N ALA A 165 -26.83 -0.08 19.84
CA ALA A 165 -25.64 0.77 19.65
C ALA A 165 -24.34 0.08 20.10
N LEU A 166 -24.46 -1.09 20.72
CA LEU A 166 -23.35 -1.93 21.11
C LEU A 166 -22.90 -2.78 19.93
N PRO A 167 -21.58 -2.91 19.68
CA PRO A 167 -21.11 -4.00 18.85
C PRO A 167 -21.65 -5.27 19.52
N GLN A 168 -22.55 -5.98 18.83
CA GLN A 168 -22.99 -7.30 19.27
C GLN A 168 -21.69 -8.07 19.49
N ARG A 169 -21.34 -8.35 20.74
CA ARG A 169 -20.36 -9.40 21.01
C ARG A 169 -20.94 -10.59 20.27
N ARG A 170 -20.32 -10.98 19.16
CA ARG A 170 -20.43 -12.34 18.65
C ARG A 170 -20.09 -13.19 19.85
N SER A 171 -21.13 -13.63 20.54
CA SER A 171 -21.01 -14.64 21.57
C SER A 171 -20.49 -15.81 20.77
N LEU A 172 -19.18 -16.06 20.84
CA LEU A 172 -18.60 -17.31 20.42
C LEU A 172 -19.28 -18.34 21.32
N GLN A 173 -20.39 -18.90 20.83
CA GLN A 173 -20.96 -20.05 21.47
C GLN A 173 -19.89 -21.14 21.45
N PRO A 174 -19.61 -21.80 22.59
CA PRO A 174 -18.76 -22.97 22.59
C PRO A 174 -19.55 -24.11 21.92
N GLY A 175 -19.42 -24.25 20.61
CA GLY A 175 -20.16 -25.24 19.84
C GLY A 175 -19.93 -25.21 18.34
N ASP A 176 -19.50 -24.08 17.76
CA ASP A 176 -19.24 -24.01 16.32
C ASP A 176 -17.91 -24.68 15.98
N THR A 177 -17.99 -25.92 15.51
CA THR A 177 -16.88 -26.66 14.92
C THR A 177 -16.16 -25.80 13.88
N PRO A 178 -14.82 -25.75 13.90
CA PRO A 178 -14.07 -24.94 12.95
C PRO A 178 -14.35 -25.42 11.52
N TRP A 179 -14.95 -24.53 10.73
CA TRP A 179 -15.07 -24.67 9.27
C TRP A 179 -13.70 -25.01 8.68
N LYS A 180 -13.56 -26.21 8.13
CA LYS A 180 -12.42 -26.57 7.27
C LYS A 180 -12.55 -25.75 5.98
N PRO A 181 -11.51 -25.02 5.55
CA PRO A 181 -11.50 -24.45 4.21
C PRO A 181 -11.52 -25.60 3.19
N PRO A 182 -12.24 -25.47 2.06
CA PRO A 182 -12.28 -26.50 1.04
C PRO A 182 -10.85 -26.71 0.50
N SER A 183 -10.42 -27.98 0.53
CA SER A 183 -9.18 -28.43 -0.07
C SER A 183 -9.17 -28.11 -1.56
N LEU A 184 -8.12 -27.42 -2.00
CA LEU A 184 -7.72 -27.29 -3.40
C LEU A 184 -7.42 -28.70 -3.95
N GLN A 185 -8.44 -29.38 -4.44
CA GLN A 185 -8.27 -30.65 -5.14
C GLN A 185 -8.10 -30.37 -6.64
N GLU A 186 -6.85 -30.55 -7.05
CA GLU A 186 -6.40 -31.07 -8.34
C GLU A 186 -7.02 -30.46 -9.61
N ARG A 187 -6.22 -29.55 -10.20
CA ARG A 187 -6.07 -29.50 -11.64
C ARG A 187 -5.62 -30.86 -12.14
N GLN A 188 -6.33 -31.41 -13.11
CA GLN A 188 -5.80 -32.40 -14.05
C GLN A 188 -6.74 -32.53 -15.26
N PRO A 189 -6.24 -33.04 -16.38
CA PRO A 189 -5.54 -32.31 -17.44
C PRO A 189 -6.42 -31.92 -18.63
#